data_AF-A0AAW5SKP7-F1
#
_entry.id   AF-A0AAW5SKP7-F1
#
_cell.length_a   1.000
_cell.length_b   1.000
_cell.length_c   1.000
_cell.angle_alpha   90.00
_cell.angle_beta   90.00
_cell.angle_gamma   90.00
#
_symmetry.space_group_name_H-M   'P 1'
#
loop_
_entity.id
_entity.type
_entity.pdbx_description
1 polymer ?
#
loop_
_entity_poly.entity_id
_entity_poly.type
_entity_poly.pdbx_seq_one_letter_code
_entity_poly.pdbx_strand_id
1 'polypeptide(L)'
;MYFVGLDLAWAGRNQSGVAVLDDDGRLVHVGAAVSDDEIAAALAPYVEGPCVVGVDAPLIVTNPSGYRLGETLYNRDFAPFEATAQPANTSNPLFDPPRAEVLCQRLGLDPDPLSRSDRRAIEVYPHAATIALFRLGKTLKYKRRAKDVAKRKHELLRMVGLIEGLNDATPRLRVRDSPAWLEIRRRIEASDRAFQLNACEDPVDAVLCAYAALFFERRRHDVTIYGDREAGYIVTPALPPGLTPTPRARGRQPGGQSGVCAS
;
A
#
# COMPACT_ATOMS: atom_id res chain seq x y z
N MET A 1 16.48 3.38 -14.22
CA MET A 1 15.43 4.15 -13.50
C MET A 1 15.31 3.59 -12.10
N TYR A 2 14.80 4.36 -11.13
CA TYR A 2 14.47 3.87 -9.80
C TYR A 2 12.95 3.81 -9.59
N PHE A 3 12.51 2.86 -8.78
CA PHE A 3 11.11 2.73 -8.36
C PHE A 3 11.05 2.90 -6.85
N VAL A 4 10.33 3.92 -6.40
CA VAL A 4 10.25 4.28 -4.98
C VAL A 4 8.87 3.89 -4.46
N GLY A 5 8.82 3.44 -3.22
CA GLY A 5 7.59 3.17 -2.50
C GLY A 5 7.51 3.94 -1.20
N LEU A 6 6.36 4.53 -0.95
CA LEU A 6 6.04 5.24 0.29
C LEU A 6 4.75 4.68 0.89
N ASP A 7 4.83 3.97 2.02
CA ASP A 7 3.66 3.79 2.90
C ASP A 7 3.55 5.06 3.75
N LEU A 8 2.81 6.05 3.24
CA LEU A 8 2.85 7.41 3.73
C LEU A 8 1.76 7.64 4.79
N ALA A 9 2.18 7.86 6.03
CA ALA A 9 1.24 8.29 7.05
C ALA A 9 0.70 9.69 6.74
N TRP A 10 -0.61 9.86 6.83
CA TRP A 10 -1.26 11.13 6.49
C TRP A 10 -0.82 12.30 7.39
N ALA A 11 -0.51 12.04 8.66
CA ALA A 11 -0.02 13.05 9.59
C ALA A 11 1.52 13.02 9.65
N GLY A 12 2.17 14.18 9.46
CA GLY A 12 3.62 14.30 9.37
C GLY A 12 4.45 13.93 10.61
N ARG A 13 3.79 13.69 11.76
CA ARG A 13 4.45 13.23 13.00
C ARG A 13 4.49 11.70 13.13
N ASN A 14 3.83 10.99 12.22
CA ASN A 14 3.76 9.54 12.25
C ASN A 14 4.81 8.95 11.31
N GLN A 15 5.36 7.81 11.72
CA GLN A 15 6.25 7.00 10.90
C GLN A 15 5.61 6.67 9.55
N SER A 16 6.43 6.70 8.51
CA SER A 16 6.13 6.28 7.14
C SER A 16 7.22 5.30 6.69
N GLY A 17 6.86 4.37 5.80
CA GLY A 17 7.82 3.45 5.21
C GLY A 17 8.41 4.04 3.94
N VAL A 18 9.70 3.78 3.71
CA VAL A 18 10.40 4.17 2.49
C VAL A 18 11.11 2.95 1.92
N ALA A 19 10.96 2.70 0.63
CA ALA A 19 11.69 1.65 -0.07
C ALA A 19 12.06 2.11 -1.49
N VAL A 20 13.19 1.60 -2.00
CA VAL A 20 13.66 1.89 -3.35
C VAL A 20 14.15 0.62 -4.03
N LEU A 21 13.66 0.40 -5.25
CA LEU A 21 14.11 -0.63 -6.17
C LEU A 21 14.93 -0.01 -7.30
N ASP A 22 16.01 -0.68 -7.70
CA ASP A 22 16.70 -0.35 -8.95
C ASP A 22 15.92 -0.85 -10.20
N ASP A 23 16.47 -0.60 -11.39
CA ASP A 23 15.85 -0.94 -12.68
C ASP A 23 15.60 -2.45 -12.85
N ASP A 24 16.41 -3.23 -12.15
CA ASP A 24 16.48 -4.68 -12.08
C ASP A 24 15.55 -5.25 -10.99
N GLY A 25 14.86 -4.39 -10.23
CA GLY A 25 14.00 -4.79 -9.12
C GLY A 25 14.76 -5.25 -7.87
N ARG A 26 16.04 -4.90 -7.71
CA ARG A 26 16.78 -5.11 -6.44
C ARG A 26 16.41 -4.04 -5.44
N LEU A 27 16.16 -4.46 -4.19
CA LEU A 27 15.91 -3.54 -3.09
C LEU A 27 17.22 -2.88 -2.64
N VAL A 28 17.41 -1.62 -3.02
CA VAL A 28 18.63 -0.85 -2.72
C VAL A 28 18.50 0.03 -1.47
N HIS A 29 17.26 0.33 -1.06
CA HIS A 29 16.98 1.06 0.18
C HIS A 29 15.66 0.57 0.79
N VAL A 30 15.62 0.43 2.11
CA VAL A 30 14.38 0.23 2.88
C VAL A 30 14.55 0.75 4.29
N GLY A 31 13.54 1.42 4.82
CA GLY A 31 13.56 1.97 6.16
C GLY A 31 12.27 2.69 6.53
N ALA A 32 12.34 3.43 7.62
CA ALA A 32 11.27 4.28 8.09
C ALA A 32 11.76 5.73 8.16
N ALA A 33 10.84 6.67 7.91
CA ALA A 33 11.05 8.11 8.06
C ALA A 33 9.82 8.72 8.72
N VAL A 34 9.99 9.76 9.52
CA VAL A 34 8.88 10.45 10.19
C VAL A 34 8.52 11.72 9.43
N SER A 35 9.47 12.63 9.27
CA SER A 35 9.24 13.95 8.68
C SER A 35 9.36 13.95 7.15
N ASP A 36 8.79 14.96 6.51
CA ASP A 36 8.94 15.15 5.06
C ASP A 36 10.39 15.47 4.66
N ASP A 37 11.16 16.07 5.57
CA ASP A 37 12.60 16.31 5.37
C ASP A 37 13.39 15.00 5.38
N GLU A 38 13.08 14.09 6.30
CA GLU A 38 13.69 12.76 6.33
C GLU A 38 13.33 11.95 5.08
N ILE A 39 12.08 12.01 4.63
CA ILE A 39 11.64 11.36 3.38
C ILE A 39 12.40 11.97 2.19
N ALA A 40 12.41 13.29 2.04
CA ALA A 40 13.09 13.95 0.93
C ALA A 40 14.59 13.66 0.91
N ALA A 41 15.25 13.67 2.08
CA ALA A 41 16.66 13.34 2.20
C ALA A 41 16.95 11.87 1.84
N ALA A 42 16.10 10.94 2.28
CA ALA A 42 16.24 9.51 1.94
C ALA A 42 16.04 9.25 0.43
N LEU A 43 15.15 10.01 -0.21
CA LEU A 43 14.82 9.85 -1.63
C LEU A 43 15.75 10.60 -2.58
N ALA A 44 16.43 11.66 -2.13
CA ALA A 44 17.23 12.54 -2.98
C ALA A 44 18.13 11.79 -3.99
N PRO A 45 18.91 10.75 -3.61
CA PRO A 45 19.79 10.05 -4.54
C PRO A 45 19.07 9.28 -5.66
N TYR A 46 17.77 9.02 -5.51
CA TYR A 46 17.00 8.12 -6.38
C TYR A 46 15.99 8.84 -7.27
N VAL A 47 15.77 10.14 -7.02
CA VAL A 47 14.75 10.93 -7.71
C VAL A 47 15.33 12.08 -8.54
N GLU A 48 16.66 12.19 -8.66
CA GLU A 48 17.32 13.16 -9.57
C GLU A 48 17.03 12.85 -11.05
N GLY A 49 17.07 11.57 -11.42
CA GLY A 49 16.80 11.08 -12.76
C GLY A 49 15.39 10.48 -12.94
N PRO A 50 15.19 9.71 -14.03
CA PRO A 50 13.93 9.02 -14.26
C PRO A 50 13.53 8.11 -13.09
N CYS A 51 12.32 8.31 -12.57
CA CYS A 51 11.77 7.58 -11.44
C CYS A 51 10.25 7.50 -11.46
N VAL A 52 9.71 6.46 -10.83
CA VAL A 52 8.28 6.36 -10.51
C VAL A 52 8.14 6.10 -9.02
N VAL A 53 7.37 6.95 -8.34
CA VAL A 53 7.13 6.88 -6.90
C VAL A 53 5.70 6.39 -6.64
N GLY A 54 5.55 5.18 -6.11
CA GLY A 54 4.28 4.66 -5.63
C GLY A 54 4.01 5.12 -4.21
N VAL A 55 2.90 5.83 -3.99
CA VAL A 55 2.53 6.41 -2.68
C VAL A 55 1.21 5.83 -2.19
N ASP A 56 1.20 5.20 -1.02
CA ASP A 56 -0.03 4.80 -0.29
C ASP A 56 -0.62 6.01 0.43
N ALA A 57 -1.01 7.02 -0.33
CA ALA A 57 -1.76 8.17 0.14
C ALA A 57 -2.35 8.95 -1.04
N PRO A 58 -3.46 9.68 -0.81
CA PRO A 58 -4.09 10.52 -1.83
C PRO A 58 -3.14 11.57 -2.41
N LEU A 59 -2.94 11.56 -3.73
CA LEU A 59 -2.11 12.55 -4.43
C LEU A 59 -2.87 13.81 -4.85
N ILE A 60 -4.16 13.64 -5.15
CA ILE A 60 -5.06 14.71 -5.59
C ILE A 60 -6.37 14.55 -4.82
N VAL A 61 -6.76 15.58 -4.07
CA VAL A 61 -8.01 15.62 -3.30
C VAL A 61 -8.68 16.97 -3.51
N THR A 62 -9.84 16.96 -4.17
CA THR A 62 -10.55 18.19 -4.55
C THR A 62 -11.99 18.22 -4.05
N ASN A 63 -12.58 17.06 -3.74
CA ASN A 63 -13.96 16.96 -3.29
C ASN A 63 -14.13 17.42 -1.83
N PRO A 64 -15.21 18.14 -1.49
CA PRO A 64 -15.44 18.64 -0.14
C PRO A 64 -15.79 17.53 0.85
N SER A 65 -16.47 16.46 0.40
CA SER A 65 -16.91 15.37 1.25
C SER A 65 -17.07 14.06 0.46
N GLY A 66 -17.29 12.96 1.17
CA GLY A 66 -17.52 11.65 0.57
C GLY A 66 -16.25 11.03 -0.03
N TYR A 67 -16.46 10.08 -0.94
CA TYR A 67 -15.40 9.40 -1.69
C TYR A 67 -15.09 10.12 -3.00
N ARG A 68 -13.82 10.13 -3.39
CA ARG A 68 -13.39 10.50 -4.75
C ARG A 68 -13.93 9.51 -5.78
N LEU A 69 -13.96 9.90 -7.05
CA LEU A 69 -14.32 8.98 -8.14
C LEU A 69 -13.43 7.74 -8.15
N GLY A 70 -12.11 7.93 -8.01
CA GLY A 70 -11.13 6.85 -7.93
C GLY A 70 -11.45 5.86 -6.82
N GLU A 71 -11.70 6.35 -5.60
CA GLU A 71 -12.07 5.53 -4.44
C GLU A 71 -13.39 4.78 -4.65
N THR A 72 -14.39 5.42 -5.26
CA THR A 72 -15.70 4.81 -5.53
C THR A 72 -15.57 3.62 -6.50
N LEU A 73 -14.84 3.81 -7.60
CA LEU A 73 -14.60 2.76 -8.59
C LEU A 73 -13.70 1.65 -8.04
N TYR A 74 -12.64 2.02 -7.32
CA TYR A 74 -11.77 1.09 -6.62
C TYR A 74 -12.55 0.22 -5.62
N ASN A 75 -13.41 0.84 -4.80
CA ASN A 75 -14.18 0.14 -3.78
C ASN A 75 -15.18 -0.86 -4.37
N ARG A 76 -15.74 -0.59 -5.56
CA ARG A 76 -16.61 -1.54 -6.26
C ARG A 76 -15.90 -2.88 -6.49
N ASP A 77 -14.61 -2.83 -6.83
CA ASP A 77 -13.84 -4.00 -7.21
C ASP A 77 -13.20 -4.67 -5.97
N PHE A 78 -12.71 -3.89 -5.01
CA PHE A 78 -11.89 -4.38 -3.89
C PHE A 78 -12.62 -4.53 -2.54
N ALA A 79 -13.80 -3.91 -2.33
CA ALA A 79 -14.57 -4.09 -1.10
C ALA A 79 -15.00 -5.55 -0.82
N PRO A 80 -15.33 -6.40 -1.82
CA PRO A 80 -15.60 -7.82 -1.60
C PRO A 80 -14.44 -8.57 -0.93
N PHE A 81 -13.20 -8.12 -1.16
CA PHE A 81 -11.96 -8.68 -0.59
C PHE A 81 -11.55 -8.03 0.74
N GLU A 82 -12.43 -7.20 1.33
CA GLU A 82 -12.14 -6.43 2.55
C GLU A 82 -10.97 -5.43 2.39
N ALA A 83 -10.80 -4.87 1.20
CA ALA A 83 -9.79 -3.86 0.86
C ALA A 83 -10.44 -2.52 0.49
N THR A 84 -11.33 -2.00 1.33
CA THR A 84 -12.03 -0.72 1.09
C THR A 84 -11.12 0.47 1.41
N ALA A 85 -10.98 1.39 0.46
CA ALA A 85 -10.32 2.68 0.66
C ALA A 85 -11.11 3.54 1.64
N GLN A 86 -10.40 4.31 2.46
CA GLN A 86 -11.02 5.35 3.28
C GLN A 86 -11.27 6.59 2.42
N PRO A 87 -12.33 7.36 2.68
CA PRO A 87 -12.59 8.58 1.91
C PRO A 87 -11.52 9.64 2.18
N ALA A 88 -10.95 10.19 1.12
CA ALA A 88 -10.14 11.40 1.17
C ALA A 88 -10.92 12.58 0.60
N ASN A 89 -11.06 13.64 1.39
CA ASN A 89 -11.80 14.86 1.02
C ASN A 89 -11.32 16.05 1.86
N THR A 90 -11.56 17.26 1.38
CA THR A 90 -11.03 18.50 1.97
C THR A 90 -11.71 18.90 3.28
N SER A 91 -12.84 18.29 3.66
CA SER A 91 -13.39 18.46 5.02
C SER A 91 -12.51 17.83 6.11
N ASN A 92 -11.60 16.92 5.75
CA ASN A 92 -10.56 16.42 6.64
C ASN A 92 -9.28 17.27 6.48
N PRO A 93 -8.83 17.98 7.53
CA PRO A 93 -7.64 18.85 7.46
C PRO A 93 -6.34 18.14 7.06
N LEU A 94 -6.28 16.79 7.13
CA LEU A 94 -5.14 16.01 6.65
C LEU A 94 -5.03 15.95 5.11
N PHE A 95 -6.06 16.41 4.40
CA PHE A 95 -6.16 16.38 2.93
C PHE A 95 -6.38 17.77 2.31
N ASP A 96 -6.03 18.85 3.03
CA ASP A 96 -6.12 20.22 2.54
C ASP A 96 -4.86 21.03 2.95
N PRO A 97 -3.73 20.88 2.24
CA PRO A 97 -3.48 19.91 1.17
C PRO A 97 -3.11 18.50 1.70
N PRO A 98 -3.29 17.43 0.91
CA PRO A 98 -2.80 16.11 1.27
C PRO A 98 -1.27 16.07 1.30
N ARG A 99 -0.71 15.39 2.31
CA ARG A 99 0.74 15.26 2.51
C ARG A 99 1.50 14.75 1.28
N ALA A 100 0.88 13.83 0.53
CA ALA A 100 1.50 13.26 -0.66
C ALA A 100 1.62 14.28 -1.80
N GLU A 101 0.66 15.19 -1.97
CA GLU A 101 0.74 16.31 -2.92
C GLU A 101 1.93 17.21 -2.57
N VAL A 102 2.07 17.57 -1.29
CA VAL A 102 3.19 18.43 -0.82
C VAL A 102 4.54 17.79 -1.14
N LEU A 103 4.69 16.48 -0.90
CA LEU A 103 5.91 15.74 -1.25
C LEU A 103 6.14 15.69 -2.76
N CYS A 104 5.09 15.48 -3.57
CA CYS A 104 5.20 15.48 -5.03
C CYS A 104 5.66 16.83 -5.57
N GLN A 105 5.08 17.92 -5.08
CA GLN A 105 5.49 19.28 -5.45
C GLN A 105 6.95 19.54 -5.07
N ARG A 106 7.33 19.19 -3.83
CA ARG A 106 8.72 19.35 -3.33
C ARG A 106 9.74 18.58 -4.17
N LEU A 107 9.39 17.38 -4.60
CA LEU A 107 10.29 16.52 -5.38
C LEU A 107 10.18 16.74 -6.90
N GLY A 108 9.23 17.56 -7.36
CA GLY A 108 8.99 17.80 -8.79
C GLY A 108 8.50 16.55 -9.52
N LEU A 109 7.58 15.81 -8.91
CA LEU A 109 6.98 14.58 -9.43
C LEU A 109 5.61 14.89 -10.03
N ASP A 110 5.36 14.43 -11.26
CA ASP A 110 4.04 14.56 -11.90
C ASP A 110 3.08 13.49 -11.32
N PRO A 111 1.95 13.87 -10.69
CA PRO A 111 1.01 12.93 -10.09
C PRO A 111 0.08 12.23 -11.09
N ASP A 112 0.14 12.57 -12.39
CA ASP A 112 -0.66 11.91 -13.41
C ASP A 112 0.01 10.61 -13.90
N PRO A 113 -0.57 9.42 -13.64
CA PRO A 113 -0.02 8.15 -14.13
C PRO A 113 0.05 8.08 -15.67
N LEU A 114 -0.77 8.85 -16.38
CA LEU A 114 -0.80 8.89 -17.85
C LEU A 114 0.23 9.89 -18.43
N SER A 115 0.96 10.60 -17.58
CA SER A 115 1.97 11.57 -18.02
C SER A 115 3.15 10.93 -18.75
N ARG A 116 3.69 11.67 -19.71
CA ARG A 116 4.96 11.35 -20.40
C ARG A 116 6.19 11.79 -19.62
N SER A 117 6.04 12.43 -18.46
CA SER A 117 7.16 12.79 -17.59
C SER A 117 7.98 11.55 -17.21
N ASP A 118 9.30 11.69 -17.19
CA ASP A 118 10.20 10.64 -16.69
C ASP A 118 10.23 10.56 -15.16
N ARG A 119 9.63 11.54 -14.47
CA ARG A 119 9.56 11.66 -13.01
C ARG A 119 8.11 11.76 -12.59
N ARG A 120 7.55 10.66 -12.07
CA ARG A 120 6.12 10.51 -11.76
C ARG A 120 5.89 10.05 -10.34
N ALA A 121 4.75 10.44 -9.78
CA ALA A 121 4.17 9.82 -8.60
C ALA A 121 2.84 9.18 -8.99
N ILE A 122 2.55 8.01 -8.44
CA ILE A 122 1.27 7.33 -8.60
C ILE A 122 0.71 6.96 -7.22
N GLU A 123 -0.58 7.20 -7.04
CA GLU A 123 -1.30 6.77 -5.86
C GLU A 123 -1.53 5.25 -5.96
N VAL A 124 -1.05 4.48 -5.00
CA VAL A 124 -1.16 3.01 -4.97
C VAL A 124 -1.86 2.54 -3.70
N TYR A 125 -2.32 1.30 -3.69
CA TYR A 125 -2.97 0.71 -2.52
C TYR A 125 -2.39 -0.68 -2.21
N PRO A 126 -1.50 -0.83 -1.22
CA PRO A 126 -0.84 -2.10 -0.87
C PRO A 126 -1.82 -3.25 -0.68
N HIS A 127 -2.96 -3.02 -0.02
CA HIS A 127 -3.97 -4.07 0.15
C HIS A 127 -4.50 -4.60 -1.19
N ALA A 128 -4.77 -3.73 -2.17
CA ALA A 128 -5.19 -4.17 -3.50
C ALA A 128 -4.07 -4.91 -4.24
N ALA A 129 -2.84 -4.41 -4.17
CA ALA A 129 -1.69 -5.08 -4.74
C ALA A 129 -1.51 -6.49 -4.16
N THR A 130 -1.69 -6.71 -2.84
CA THR A 130 -1.63 -8.06 -2.27
C THR A 130 -2.72 -8.99 -2.81
N ILE A 131 -3.94 -8.49 -2.99
CA ILE A 131 -5.06 -9.28 -3.51
C ILE A 131 -4.78 -9.69 -4.96
N ALA A 132 -4.41 -8.73 -5.80
CA ALA A 132 -4.23 -8.96 -7.22
C ALA A 132 -2.99 -9.81 -7.52
N LEU A 133 -1.83 -9.46 -6.95
CA LEU A 133 -0.56 -10.14 -7.23
C LEU A 133 -0.51 -11.54 -6.62
N PHE A 134 -1.03 -11.72 -5.41
CA PHE A 134 -0.94 -12.99 -4.68
C PHE A 134 -2.24 -13.79 -4.69
N ARG A 135 -3.22 -13.35 -5.49
CA ARG A 135 -4.53 -14.01 -5.67
C ARG A 135 -5.23 -14.28 -4.33
N LEU A 136 -5.15 -13.33 -3.39
CA LEU A 136 -5.74 -13.49 -2.07
C LEU A 136 -7.25 -13.27 -2.12
N GLY A 137 -8.02 -14.17 -1.51
CA GLY A 137 -9.48 -14.00 -1.38
C GLY A 137 -9.90 -12.91 -0.38
N LYS A 138 -8.97 -12.35 0.41
CA LYS A 138 -9.20 -11.22 1.32
C LYS A 138 -7.88 -10.61 1.80
N THR A 139 -7.94 -9.41 2.38
CA THR A 139 -6.78 -8.73 2.97
C THR A 139 -6.12 -9.51 4.11
N LEU A 140 -4.80 -9.39 4.19
CA LEU A 140 -4.00 -9.87 5.33
C LEU A 140 -4.23 -8.97 6.55
N LYS A 141 -4.36 -9.56 7.74
CA LYS A 141 -4.75 -8.83 8.97
C LYS A 141 -3.54 -8.47 9.85
N TYR A 142 -2.54 -7.81 9.26
CA TYR A 142 -1.32 -7.40 9.96
C TYR A 142 -1.33 -5.95 10.46
N LYS A 143 -2.16 -5.06 9.87
CA LYS A 143 -2.19 -3.62 10.21
C LYS A 143 -2.50 -3.37 11.71
N ARG A 144 -1.98 -2.26 12.26
CA ARG A 144 -2.07 -1.84 13.69
C ARG A 144 -3.43 -1.98 14.37
N ARG A 145 -4.54 -1.94 13.64
CA ARG A 145 -5.91 -2.02 14.19
C ARG A 145 -6.29 -3.42 14.70
N ALA A 146 -5.55 -4.47 14.33
CA ALA A 146 -5.79 -5.81 14.84
C ALA A 146 -5.31 -5.96 16.30
N LYS A 147 -6.18 -6.46 17.18
CA LYS A 147 -5.92 -6.55 18.63
C LYS A 147 -4.94 -7.66 19.03
N ASP A 148 -4.83 -8.70 18.21
CA ASP A 148 -4.03 -9.89 18.49
C ASP A 148 -2.63 -9.76 17.88
N VAL A 149 -1.63 -9.54 18.74
CA VAL A 149 -0.22 -9.36 18.34
C VAL A 149 0.34 -10.61 17.66
N ALA A 150 0.01 -11.80 18.15
CA ALA A 150 0.50 -13.05 17.58
C ALA A 150 -0.07 -13.27 16.17
N LYS A 151 -1.37 -13.01 16.00
CA LYS A 151 -2.01 -13.05 14.68
C LYS A 151 -1.45 -11.99 13.73
N ARG A 152 -1.22 -10.75 14.22
CA ARG A 152 -0.59 -9.69 13.41
C ARG A 152 0.80 -10.10 12.93
N LYS A 153 1.64 -10.61 13.82
CA LYS A 153 2.98 -11.12 13.49
C LYS A 153 2.90 -12.22 12.43
N HIS A 154 1.99 -13.18 12.60
CA HIS A 154 1.79 -14.25 11.63
C HIS A 154 1.42 -13.71 10.24
N GLU A 155 0.44 -12.80 10.17
CA GLU A 155 0.02 -12.19 8.90
C GLU A 155 1.09 -11.29 8.27
N LEU A 156 1.90 -10.59 9.09
CA LEU A 156 3.02 -9.78 8.59
C LEU A 156 4.14 -10.66 8.04
N LEU A 157 4.46 -11.78 8.70
CA LEU A 157 5.41 -12.76 8.16
C LEU A 157 4.90 -13.42 6.89
N ARG A 158 3.59 -13.65 6.78
CA ARG A 158 2.97 -14.11 5.54
C ARG A 158 3.12 -13.08 4.42
N MET A 159 2.92 -11.80 4.70
CA MET A 159 3.18 -10.70 3.76
C MET A 159 4.65 -10.68 3.30
N VAL A 160 5.61 -10.76 4.24
CA VAL A 160 7.05 -10.87 3.94
C VAL A 160 7.35 -12.06 3.03
N GLY A 161 6.80 -13.23 3.33
CA GLY A 161 6.98 -14.43 2.50
C GLY A 161 6.41 -14.29 1.08
N LEU A 162 5.27 -13.63 0.92
CA LEU A 162 4.69 -13.32 -0.39
C LEU A 162 5.57 -12.36 -1.20
N ILE A 163 6.08 -11.30 -0.56
CA ILE A 163 7.01 -10.35 -1.18
C ILE A 163 8.29 -11.07 -1.63
N GLU A 164 8.86 -11.93 -0.78
CA GLU A 164 10.05 -12.72 -1.13
C GLU A 164 9.80 -13.68 -2.31
N GLY A 165 8.56 -14.18 -2.47
CA GLY A 165 8.16 -15.02 -3.59
C GLY A 165 8.13 -14.28 -4.94
N LEU A 166 8.14 -12.95 -4.96
CA LEU A 166 8.23 -12.14 -6.18
C LEU A 166 9.62 -12.21 -6.83
N ASN A 167 10.58 -12.94 -6.25
CA ASN A 167 11.86 -13.24 -6.88
C ASN A 167 11.72 -13.98 -8.22
N ASP A 168 10.65 -14.75 -8.39
CA ASP A 168 10.42 -15.52 -9.63
C ASP A 168 9.29 -14.93 -10.48
N ALA A 169 8.80 -13.74 -10.10
CA ALA A 169 7.77 -13.01 -10.82
C ALA A 169 8.32 -12.24 -12.03
N THR A 170 7.43 -11.73 -12.87
CA THR A 170 7.74 -10.80 -13.96
C THR A 170 6.87 -9.54 -13.81
N PRO A 171 7.45 -8.37 -13.50
CA PRO A 171 8.87 -8.12 -13.20
C PRO A 171 9.34 -8.79 -11.91
N ARG A 172 10.64 -9.04 -11.80
CA ARG A 172 11.26 -9.70 -10.65
C ARG A 172 11.48 -8.70 -9.51
N LEU A 173 11.31 -9.14 -8.26
CA LEU A 173 11.66 -8.40 -7.05
C LEU A 173 12.71 -9.17 -6.22
N ARG A 174 13.88 -8.56 -6.02
CA ARG A 174 15.04 -9.16 -5.33
C ARG A 174 15.25 -8.50 -3.97
N VAL A 175 14.45 -8.90 -2.98
CA VAL A 175 14.55 -8.38 -1.60
C VAL A 175 15.50 -9.20 -0.72
N ARG A 176 15.70 -10.49 -1.04
CA ARG A 176 16.51 -11.41 -0.23
C ARG A 176 18.00 -11.09 -0.23
N ASP A 177 18.46 -10.34 -1.23
CA ASP A 177 19.85 -9.88 -1.34
C ASP A 177 20.13 -8.65 -0.46
N SER A 178 19.08 -8.01 0.09
CA SER A 178 19.20 -6.80 0.91
C SER A 178 19.38 -7.15 2.38
N PRO A 179 20.54 -6.81 3.01
CA PRO A 179 20.74 -7.02 4.44
C PRO A 179 19.70 -6.30 5.31
N ALA A 180 19.23 -5.13 4.87
CA ALA A 180 18.21 -4.35 5.56
C ALA A 180 16.85 -5.05 5.56
N TRP A 181 16.46 -5.69 4.46
CA TRP A 181 15.24 -6.52 4.40
C TRP A 181 15.33 -7.73 5.34
N LEU A 182 16.46 -8.44 5.31
CA LEU A 182 16.69 -9.59 6.20
C LEU A 182 16.64 -9.17 7.69
N GLU A 183 17.12 -7.98 8.01
CA GLU A 183 17.01 -7.41 9.35
C GLU A 183 15.57 -7.09 9.75
N ILE A 184 14.77 -6.48 8.86
CA ILE A 184 13.33 -6.26 9.10
C ILE A 184 12.63 -7.59 9.38
N ARG A 185 12.90 -8.62 8.57
CA ARG A 185 12.36 -9.96 8.78
C ARG A 185 12.70 -10.50 10.17
N ARG A 186 13.99 -10.48 10.56
CA ARG A 186 14.43 -10.94 11.89
C ARG A 186 13.75 -10.18 13.03
N ARG A 187 13.56 -8.86 12.88
CA ARG A 187 12.85 -8.04 13.89
C ARG A 187 11.38 -8.45 14.02
N ILE A 188 10.70 -8.74 12.92
CA ILE A 188 9.33 -9.26 12.95
C ILE A 188 9.29 -10.63 13.63
N GLU A 189 10.21 -11.54 13.30
CA GLU A 189 10.34 -12.87 13.91
C GLU A 189 10.63 -12.77 15.43
N ALA A 190 11.39 -11.77 15.87
CA ALA A 190 11.69 -11.52 17.28
C ALA A 190 10.61 -10.73 18.03
N SER A 191 9.65 -10.12 17.34
CA SER A 191 8.64 -9.25 17.95
C SER A 191 7.67 -10.03 18.85
N ASP A 192 7.42 -9.52 20.04
CA ASP A 192 6.45 -10.00 21.03
C ASP A 192 5.47 -8.88 21.47
N ARG A 193 5.74 -7.62 21.10
CA ARG A 193 4.92 -6.45 21.42
C ARG A 193 4.42 -5.74 20.17
N ALA A 194 3.23 -5.14 20.27
CA ALA A 194 2.59 -4.42 19.17
C ALA A 194 3.45 -3.30 18.56
N PHE A 195 4.19 -2.54 19.38
CA PHE A 195 4.98 -1.41 18.88
C PHE A 195 6.19 -1.86 18.04
N GLN A 196 6.77 -3.04 18.32
CA GLN A 196 7.87 -3.59 17.52
C GLN A 196 7.37 -3.96 16.11
N LEU A 197 6.16 -4.54 16.02
CA LEU A 197 5.52 -4.80 14.73
C LEU A 197 5.20 -3.50 13.99
N ASN A 198 4.72 -2.47 14.68
CA ASN A 198 4.45 -1.17 14.05
C ASN A 198 5.71 -0.55 13.43
N ALA A 199 6.89 -0.74 14.02
CA ALA A 199 8.16 -0.25 13.47
C ALA A 199 8.56 -0.97 12.16
N CYS A 200 8.00 -2.14 11.87
CA CYS A 200 8.31 -2.95 10.69
C CYS A 200 7.20 -2.91 9.61
N GLU A 201 5.97 -2.57 10.00
CA GLU A 201 4.78 -2.56 9.13
C GLU A 201 4.97 -1.63 7.93
N ASP A 202 5.20 -0.33 8.17
CA ASP A 202 5.28 0.65 7.08
C ASP A 202 6.46 0.36 6.12
N PRO A 203 7.69 0.00 6.59
CA PRO A 203 8.76 -0.41 5.68
C PRO A 203 8.40 -1.60 4.77
N VAL A 204 7.64 -2.58 5.28
CA VAL A 204 7.20 -3.75 4.49
C VAL A 204 6.20 -3.31 3.40
N ASP A 205 5.25 -2.45 3.75
CA ASP A 205 4.26 -1.94 2.79
C ASP A 205 4.89 -0.98 1.77
N ALA A 206 5.91 -0.21 2.17
CA ALA A 206 6.69 0.61 1.25
C ALA A 206 7.39 -0.22 0.18
N VAL A 207 7.92 -1.41 0.52
CA VAL A 207 8.46 -2.34 -0.50
C VAL A 207 7.38 -2.76 -1.49
N LEU A 208 6.16 -3.02 -1.03
CA LEU A 208 5.06 -3.34 -1.94
C LEU A 208 4.63 -2.12 -2.79
N CYS A 209 4.66 -0.91 -2.23
CA CYS A 209 4.42 0.33 -2.99
C CYS A 209 5.46 0.51 -4.11
N ALA A 210 6.74 0.27 -3.79
CA ALA A 210 7.83 0.36 -4.77
C ALA A 210 7.67 -0.68 -5.87
N TYR A 211 7.26 -1.90 -5.50
CA TYR A 211 6.96 -2.95 -6.46
C TYR A 211 5.72 -2.62 -7.31
N ALA A 212 4.68 -1.97 -6.76
CA ALA A 212 3.54 -1.51 -7.54
C ALA A 212 3.96 -0.44 -8.57
N ALA A 213 4.88 0.46 -8.24
CA ALA A 213 5.47 1.41 -9.19
C ALA A 213 6.28 0.71 -10.30
N LEU A 214 7.13 -0.26 -9.96
CA LEU A 214 7.84 -1.10 -10.92
C LEU A 214 6.87 -1.87 -11.83
N PHE A 215 5.85 -2.50 -11.25
CA PHE A 215 4.84 -3.27 -11.95
C PHE A 215 4.06 -2.38 -12.91
N PHE A 216 3.63 -1.20 -12.47
CA PHE A 216 3.00 -0.19 -13.30
C PHE A 216 3.85 0.16 -14.51
N GLU A 217 5.16 0.41 -14.33
CA GLU A 217 6.08 0.76 -15.43
C GLU A 217 6.30 -0.38 -16.42
N ARG A 218 6.50 -1.61 -15.93
CA ARG A 218 6.86 -2.75 -16.79
C ARG A 218 5.66 -3.48 -17.37
N ARG A 219 4.48 -3.35 -16.75
CA ARG A 219 3.26 -4.11 -17.07
C ARG A 219 2.03 -3.18 -17.09
N ARG A 220 2.14 -2.05 -17.82
CA ARG A 220 1.05 -1.07 -18.00
C ARG A 220 -0.31 -1.68 -18.39
N HIS A 221 -0.32 -2.79 -19.12
CA HIS A 221 -1.57 -3.47 -19.53
C HIS A 221 -2.20 -4.35 -18.46
N ASP A 222 -1.46 -4.68 -17.40
CA ASP A 222 -1.92 -5.50 -16.29
C ASP A 222 -2.26 -4.67 -15.05
N VAL A 223 -2.42 -3.35 -15.20
CA VAL A 223 -2.88 -2.46 -14.14
C VAL A 223 -4.27 -1.91 -14.45
N THR A 224 -5.00 -1.58 -13.40
CA THR A 224 -6.21 -0.76 -13.47
C THR A 224 -5.92 0.60 -12.86
N ILE A 225 -6.29 1.65 -13.58
CA ILE A 225 -6.26 3.04 -13.10
C ILE A 225 -7.71 3.45 -12.86
N TYR A 226 -8.04 3.78 -11.62
CA TYR A 226 -9.34 4.29 -11.22
C TYR A 226 -9.29 5.81 -11.09
N GLY A 227 -10.36 6.50 -11.46
CA GLY A 227 -10.47 7.95 -11.34
C GLY A 227 -9.92 8.71 -12.55
N ASP A 228 -9.68 9.99 -12.37
CA ASP A 228 -9.27 10.92 -13.42
C ASP A 228 -8.42 12.07 -12.87
N ARG A 229 -8.00 12.99 -13.74
CA ARG A 229 -7.14 14.12 -13.37
C ARG A 229 -7.82 15.10 -12.40
N GLU A 230 -9.15 15.20 -12.43
CA GLU A 230 -9.91 16.16 -11.63
C GLU A 230 -10.14 15.64 -10.20
N ALA A 231 -10.50 14.36 -10.07
CA ALA A 231 -10.81 13.71 -8.81
C ALA A 231 -9.64 12.90 -8.23
N GLY A 232 -8.51 12.83 -8.93
CA GLY A 232 -7.37 12.00 -8.58
C GLY A 232 -7.50 10.54 -9.05
N TYR A 233 -6.36 9.86 -9.05
CA TYR A 233 -6.22 8.49 -9.54
C TYR A 233 -5.95 7.51 -8.40
N ILE A 234 -6.27 6.23 -8.60
CA ILE A 234 -5.71 5.09 -7.83
C ILE A 234 -5.22 4.05 -8.82
N VAL A 235 -3.96 3.63 -8.69
CA VAL A 235 -3.33 2.62 -9.54
C VAL A 235 -3.18 1.32 -8.77
N THR A 236 -3.65 0.22 -9.36
CA THR A 236 -3.52 -1.13 -8.79
C THR A 236 -3.12 -2.13 -9.87
N PRO A 237 -2.38 -3.19 -9.54
CA PRO A 237 -2.38 -4.38 -10.39
C PRO A 237 -3.83 -4.85 -10.59
N ALA A 238 -4.20 -5.17 -11.83
CA ALA A 238 -5.56 -5.54 -12.18
C ALA A 238 -5.96 -6.84 -11.46
N LEU A 239 -7.22 -6.90 -11.00
CA LEU A 239 -7.76 -8.12 -10.42
C LEU A 239 -7.70 -9.26 -11.45
N PRO A 240 -7.07 -10.41 -11.13
CA PRO A 240 -7.01 -11.52 -12.05
C PRO A 240 -8.42 -12.04 -12.38
N PRO A 241 -8.70 -12.38 -13.65
CA PRO A 241 -9.97 -12.99 -14.02
C PRO A 241 -10.26 -14.25 -13.19
N GLY A 242 -11.50 -14.37 -12.72
CA GLY A 242 -11.98 -15.51 -11.94
C GLY A 242 -11.51 -15.56 -10.49
N LEU A 243 -10.82 -14.55 -9.96
CA LEU A 243 -10.50 -14.48 -8.54
C LEU A 243 -11.78 -14.26 -7.71
N THR A 244 -12.11 -15.20 -6.83
CA THR A 244 -13.29 -15.13 -5.97
C THR A 244 -12.93 -14.71 -4.54
N PRO A 245 -13.65 -13.76 -3.92
CA PRO A 245 -13.46 -13.41 -2.52
C PRO A 245 -13.70 -14.60 -1.58
N THR A 246 -12.95 -14.65 -0.48
CA THR A 246 -13.23 -15.61 0.60
C THR A 246 -14.60 -15.30 1.20
N PRO A 247 -15.50 -16.29 1.34
CA PRO A 247 -16.81 -16.06 1.93
C PRO A 247 -16.71 -15.42 3.32
N ARG A 248 -17.52 -14.38 3.58
CA ARG A 248 -17.66 -13.83 4.92
C ARG A 248 -18.30 -14.89 5.81
N ALA A 249 -17.67 -15.19 6.96
CA ALA A 249 -18.30 -16.04 7.95
C ALA A 249 -19.63 -15.38 8.35
N ARG A 250 -20.77 -16.04 8.07
CA ARG A 250 -22.07 -15.58 8.59
C ARG A 250 -21.93 -15.58 10.11
N GLY A 251 -21.99 -14.40 10.72
CA GLY A 251 -22.00 -14.31 12.18
C GLY A 251 -23.10 -15.21 12.72
N ARG A 252 -22.75 -16.08 13.68
CA ARG A 252 -23.73 -16.83 14.47
C ARG A 252 -24.73 -15.81 15.01
N GLN A 253 -25.97 -15.83 14.54
CA GLN A 253 -27.05 -15.16 15.27
C GLN A 253 -27.08 -15.78 16.67
N PRO A 254 -27.19 -14.98 17.76
CA PRO A 254 -27.46 -15.54 19.07
C PRO A 254 -28.76 -16.35 18.94
N GLY A 255 -28.71 -17.64 19.26
CA GLY A 255 -29.89 -18.50 19.21
C GLY A 255 -30.99 -17.88 20.02
N GLY A 256 -32.08 -17.47 19.36
CA GLY A 256 -33.33 -17.18 20.01
C GLY A 256 -33.76 -18.45 20.73
N GLN A 257 -33.68 -18.46 22.06
CA GLN A 257 -34.36 -19.44 22.87
C GLN A 257 -35.86 -19.28 22.60
N SER A 258 -36.39 -20.18 21.78
CA SER A 258 -37.81 -20.49 21.77
C SER A 258 -38.14 -21.21 23.08
N GLY A 259 -38.45 -20.43 24.12
CA GLY A 259 -39.17 -20.92 25.29
C GLY A 259 -40.63 -21.16 24.90
N VAL A 260 -40.97 -22.41 24.63
CA VAL A 260 -42.35 -22.87 24.47
C VAL A 260 -42.90 -23.23 25.85
N CYS A 261 -44.07 -22.68 26.18
CA CYS A 261 -44.88 -23.03 27.36
C CYS A 261 -45.35 -24.50 27.35
N ALA A 262 -45.32 -25.12 28.52
CA ALA A 262 -46.20 -26.19 29.04
C ALA A 262 -45.66 -26.55 30.44
N SER A 263 -46.40 -26.61 31.55
CA SER A 263 -47.83 -26.55 31.88
C SER A 263 -47.96 -26.02 33.31
#